data_AF-A0A3B1KHZ7-F1
#
_entry.id   AF-A0A3B1KHZ7-F1
#
_cell.length_a   1.000
_cell.length_b   1.000
_cell.length_c   1.000
_cell.angle_alpha   90.00
_cell.angle_beta   90.00
_cell.angle_gamma   90.00
#
_symmetry.space_group_name_H-M   'P 1'
#
loop_
_entity.id
_entity.type
_entity.pdbx_description
1 polymer ?
#
loop_
_entity_poly.entity_id
_entity_poly.type
_entity_poly.pdbx_seq_one_letter_code
_entity_poly.pdbx_strand_id
1 'polypeptide(L)'
;MAVPQKDANVKPGKAGGKEPQPLIIAKTPAEEQRLKLERLMRNPDKLAPIPERPKEWNPRAPPEFVRDVMGSSAGAGSGEFHVYRHLRRREYQRQDFLDRMSDKQKLDEDYIQKVQDNQTAAEERTAKRRKKREKLKLKKQMAKKAKLESQKGSGMTFLFFIIYIAWCHIPIFSFLHCAVRK
;
A
#
# COMPACT_ATOMS: atom_id res chain seq x y z
N MET A 1 -46.03 46.06 -9.02
CA MET A 1 -46.22 44.98 -8.03
C MET A 1 -44.84 44.57 -7.55
N ALA A 2 -44.55 44.76 -6.26
CA ALA A 2 -43.21 44.70 -5.69
C ALA A 2 -42.73 43.25 -5.46
N VAL A 3 -41.44 43.02 -5.71
CA VAL A 3 -40.73 41.76 -5.44
C VAL A 3 -40.32 41.74 -3.96
N PRO A 4 -40.70 40.74 -3.13
CA PRO A 4 -40.20 40.64 -1.77
C PRO A 4 -38.75 40.16 -1.75
N GLN A 5 -37.93 40.85 -0.95
CA GLN A 5 -36.50 40.63 -0.81
C GLN A 5 -36.18 39.38 0.04
N LYS A 6 -35.06 38.73 -0.30
CA LYS A 6 -34.56 37.52 0.37
C LYS A 6 -34.18 37.81 1.82
N ASP A 7 -34.77 37.05 2.74
CA ASP A 7 -34.50 37.13 4.17
C ASP A 7 -33.05 36.79 4.52
N ALA A 8 -32.55 37.56 5.48
CA ALA A 8 -31.21 37.55 5.99
C ALA A 8 -30.80 36.19 6.60
N ASN A 9 -29.52 35.87 6.41
CA ASN A 9 -28.78 34.78 7.03
C ASN A 9 -28.92 34.81 8.56
N VAL A 10 -29.84 33.99 9.10
CA VAL A 10 -29.96 33.72 10.53
C VAL A 10 -28.81 32.80 10.93
N LYS A 11 -27.76 33.37 11.51
CA LYS A 11 -26.78 32.60 12.29
C LYS A 11 -27.56 31.90 13.41
N PRO A 12 -27.50 30.56 13.55
CA PRO A 12 -28.14 29.91 14.68
C PRO A 12 -27.51 30.46 15.97
N GLY A 13 -28.36 31.10 16.77
CA GLY A 13 -28.00 31.64 18.08
C GLY A 13 -27.36 30.56 18.94
N LYS A 14 -26.34 30.95 19.69
CA LYS A 14 -25.62 30.12 20.65
C LYS A 14 -26.57 29.74 21.79
N ALA A 15 -27.32 28.66 21.61
CA ALA A 15 -28.18 28.08 22.64
C ALA A 15 -27.34 27.31 23.67
N GLY A 16 -27.67 27.48 24.94
CA GLY A 16 -27.23 26.64 26.06
C GLY A 16 -26.11 27.24 26.89
N GLY A 17 -26.47 27.76 28.06
CA GLY A 17 -25.53 28.10 29.13
C GLY A 17 -24.63 26.90 29.44
N LYS A 18 -23.32 27.11 29.40
CA LYS A 18 -22.36 26.07 29.77
C LYS A 18 -22.31 26.04 31.30
N GLU A 19 -22.97 25.05 31.89
CA GLU A 19 -22.69 24.59 33.26
C GLU A 19 -21.16 24.60 33.47
N PRO A 20 -20.63 25.38 34.45
CA PRO A 20 -19.20 25.48 34.67
C PRO A 20 -18.68 24.12 35.17
N GLN A 21 -18.00 23.40 34.27
CA GLN A 21 -17.42 22.11 34.62
C GLN A 21 -16.28 22.31 35.63
N PRO A 22 -16.20 21.49 36.69
CA PRO A 22 -15.02 21.46 37.54
C PRO A 22 -13.80 21.08 36.68
N LEU A 23 -12.69 21.81 36.81
CA LEU A 23 -11.43 21.43 36.17
C LEU A 23 -10.90 20.15 36.83
N ILE A 24 -11.34 19.00 36.30
CA ILE A 24 -10.77 17.70 36.67
C ILE A 24 -9.45 17.56 35.91
N ILE A 25 -8.34 17.70 36.63
CA ILE A 25 -7.01 17.39 36.10
C ILE A 25 -6.90 15.88 36.00
N ALA A 26 -6.91 15.34 34.78
CA ALA A 26 -6.76 13.92 34.54
C ALA A 26 -5.39 13.44 35.04
N LYS A 27 -5.37 12.35 35.81
CA LYS A 27 -4.15 11.70 36.30
C LYS A 27 -3.72 10.55 35.40
N THR A 28 -4.66 10.01 34.61
CA THR A 28 -4.45 8.86 33.72
C THR A 28 -4.85 9.19 32.27
N PRO A 29 -4.22 8.56 31.26
CA PRO A 29 -4.61 8.77 29.85
C PRO A 29 -6.06 8.33 29.57
N ALA A 30 -6.57 7.37 30.32
CA ALA A 30 -7.96 6.92 30.24
C ALA A 30 -8.95 8.02 30.68
N GLU A 31 -8.62 8.77 31.74
CA GLU A 31 -9.43 9.90 32.20
C GLU A 31 -9.47 11.04 31.17
N GLU A 32 -8.37 11.33 30.48
CA GLU A 32 -8.37 12.33 29.40
C GLU A 32 -9.29 11.95 28.24
N GLN A 33 -9.27 10.68 27.85
CA GLN A 33 -10.14 10.16 26.80
C GLN A 33 -11.61 10.22 27.23
N ARG A 34 -11.90 9.84 28.49
CA ARG A 34 -13.24 9.95 29.08
C ARG A 34 -13.75 11.39 29.05
N LEU A 35 -12.95 12.37 29.48
CA LEU A 35 -13.33 13.79 29.46
C LEU A 35 -13.56 14.32 28.03
N LYS A 36 -12.72 13.91 27.06
CA LYS A 36 -12.89 14.24 25.63
C LYS A 36 -14.17 13.62 25.07
N LEU A 37 -14.49 12.39 25.46
CA LEU A 37 -15.70 11.67 25.06
C LEU A 37 -16.95 12.32 25.66
N GLU A 38 -16.97 12.61 26.96
CA GLU A 38 -18.08 13.31 27.63
C GLU A 38 -18.34 14.68 26.99
N ARG A 39 -17.29 15.40 26.58
CA ARG A 39 -17.40 16.67 25.85
C ARG A 39 -18.03 16.51 24.46
N LEU A 40 -17.74 15.42 23.76
CA LEU A 40 -18.28 15.11 22.44
C LEU A 40 -19.74 14.66 22.51
N MET A 41 -20.07 13.81 23.49
CA MET A 41 -21.43 13.29 23.72
C MET A 41 -22.41 14.36 24.20
N ARG A 42 -21.94 15.47 24.76
CA ARG A 42 -22.79 16.63 25.12
C ARG A 42 -23.51 17.25 23.91
N ASN A 43 -22.96 17.12 22.70
CA ASN A 43 -23.58 17.61 21.47
C ASN A 43 -23.47 16.55 20.36
N PRO A 44 -24.38 15.56 20.32
CA PRO A 44 -24.30 14.45 19.37
C PRO A 44 -24.53 14.89 17.91
N ASP A 45 -25.26 15.98 17.67
CA ASP A 45 -25.56 16.47 16.32
C ASP A 45 -24.37 17.18 15.63
N LYS A 46 -23.34 17.57 16.41
CA LYS A 46 -22.17 18.27 15.87
C LYS A 46 -21.14 17.25 15.39
N LEU A 47 -20.88 17.25 14.07
CA LEU A 47 -19.81 16.46 13.48
C LEU A 47 -18.47 16.69 14.19
N ALA A 48 -17.78 15.60 14.52
CA ALA A 48 -16.46 15.67 15.15
C ALA A 48 -15.48 16.33 14.17
N PRO A 49 -14.72 17.36 14.60
CA PRO A 49 -13.71 17.98 13.75
C PRO A 49 -12.53 17.01 13.61
N ILE A 50 -12.52 16.24 12.52
CA ILE A 50 -11.36 15.44 12.12
C ILE A 50 -10.35 16.42 11.53
N PRO A 51 -9.13 16.53 12.09
CA PRO A 51 -8.12 17.41 11.52
C PRO A 51 -7.74 16.91 10.14
N GLU A 52 -7.92 17.75 9.13
CA GLU A 52 -7.34 17.53 7.81
C GLU A 52 -5.81 17.61 7.89
N ARG A 53 -5.12 16.99 6.92
CA ARG A 53 -3.66 17.02 6.84
C ARG A 53 -3.18 18.49 6.92
N PRO A 54 -2.25 18.83 7.82
CA PRO A 54 -1.75 20.19 7.93
C PRO A 54 -1.19 20.63 6.57
N LYS A 55 -1.67 21.76 6.07
CA LYS A 55 -1.20 22.33 4.81
C LYS A 55 0.27 22.74 4.98
N GLU A 56 1.11 22.26 4.06
CA GLU A 56 2.50 22.67 4.01
C GLU A 56 2.60 24.17 3.71
N TRP A 57 3.50 24.87 4.41
CA TRP A 57 3.69 26.30 4.20
C TRP A 57 4.28 26.53 2.81
N ASN A 58 3.62 27.34 1.98
CA ASN A 58 4.08 27.71 0.65
C ASN A 58 4.38 29.22 0.62
N PRO A 59 5.52 29.67 0.05
CA PRO A 59 5.75 31.09 -0.20
C PRO A 59 4.55 31.71 -0.93
N ARG A 60 4.14 32.91 -0.49
CA ARG A 60 3.06 33.63 -1.16
C ARG A 60 3.51 34.06 -2.55
N ALA A 61 2.65 33.85 -3.55
CA ALA A 61 2.90 34.32 -4.90
C ALA A 61 3.14 35.84 -4.89
N PRO A 62 4.11 36.33 -5.69
CA PRO A 62 4.30 37.76 -5.88
C PRO A 62 3.00 38.43 -6.36
N PRO A 63 2.64 39.62 -5.85
CA PRO A 63 1.56 40.41 -6.43
C PRO A 63 1.84 40.71 -7.90
N GLU A 64 0.82 40.65 -8.73
CA GLU A 64 0.99 40.74 -10.18
C GLU A 64 1.18 42.20 -10.65
N PHE A 65 0.45 43.16 -10.06
CA PHE A 65 0.71 44.59 -10.24
C PHE A 65 1.14 45.27 -8.94
N VAL A 66 2.28 45.96 -9.00
CA VAL A 66 2.72 46.92 -7.98
C VAL A 66 2.27 48.30 -8.45
N ARG A 67 1.43 48.97 -7.66
CA ARG A 67 0.77 50.24 -8.04
C ARG A 67 1.51 51.48 -7.52
N ASP A 68 2.38 51.26 -6.56
CA ASP A 68 3.14 52.24 -5.77
C ASP A 68 4.58 52.42 -6.28
N VAL A 69 4.85 52.02 -7.53
CA VAL A 69 6.17 52.20 -8.15
C VAL A 69 6.40 53.68 -8.45
N MET A 70 7.36 54.28 -7.75
CA MET A 70 7.86 55.62 -8.02
C MET A 70 8.77 55.62 -9.26
N GLY A 71 8.89 56.76 -9.96
CA GLY A 71 9.68 56.87 -11.18
C GLY A 71 11.16 56.48 -11.01
N SER A 72 11.77 55.92 -12.06
CA SER A 72 13.11 55.31 -12.00
C SER A 72 14.24 56.29 -11.65
N SER A 73 14.04 57.59 -11.85
CA SER A 73 15.00 58.65 -11.50
C SER A 73 14.70 59.34 -10.17
N ALA A 74 13.66 58.91 -9.45
CA ALA A 74 13.33 59.50 -8.16
C ALA A 74 14.32 59.07 -7.07
N GLY A 75 14.59 59.96 -6.12
CA GLY A 75 15.52 59.70 -5.01
C GLY A 75 15.00 58.66 -4.01
N ALA A 76 15.86 58.24 -3.08
CA ALA A 76 15.47 57.30 -2.02
C ALA A 76 14.46 57.93 -1.05
N GLY A 77 13.23 57.42 -1.05
CA GLY A 77 12.20 57.83 -0.09
C GLY A 77 12.41 57.22 1.29
N SER A 78 11.79 57.80 2.32
CA SER A 78 11.88 57.30 3.71
C SER A 78 11.30 55.89 3.91
N GLY A 79 10.37 55.47 3.04
CA GLY A 79 9.74 54.15 3.07
C GLY A 79 10.53 53.04 2.34
N GLU A 80 11.50 53.40 1.49
CA GLU A 80 12.18 52.46 0.59
C GLU A 80 12.96 51.39 1.37
N PHE A 81 13.55 51.76 2.51
CA PHE A 81 14.24 50.81 3.38
C PHE A 81 13.32 49.68 3.89
N HIS A 82 12.08 50.02 4.28
CA HIS A 82 11.13 49.01 4.76
C HIS A 82 10.64 48.11 3.62
N VAL A 83 10.48 48.66 2.42
CA VAL A 83 10.16 47.89 1.21
C VAL A 83 11.26 46.85 0.93
N TYR A 84 12.52 47.26 0.88
CA TYR A 84 13.66 46.35 0.69
C TYR A 84 13.73 45.27 1.79
N ARG A 85 13.56 45.65 3.05
CA ARG A 85 13.58 44.71 4.18
C ARG A 85 12.49 43.63 4.05
N HIS A 86 11.27 44.00 3.66
CA HIS A 86 10.18 43.06 3.45
C HIS A 86 10.40 42.18 2.22
N LEU A 87 10.92 42.75 1.13
CA LEU A 87 11.25 42.03 -0.09
C LEU A 87 12.35 41.00 0.16
N ARG A 88 13.46 41.39 0.80
CA ARG A 88 14.58 40.51 1.14
C ARG A 88 14.14 39.35 2.04
N ARG A 89 13.33 39.62 3.06
CA ARG A 89 12.78 38.57 3.92
C ARG A 89 11.91 37.59 3.15
N ARG A 90 11.02 38.09 2.27
CA ARG A 90 10.16 37.25 1.43
C ARG A 90 10.99 36.37 0.49
N GLU A 91 12.03 36.95 -0.10
CA GLU A 91 12.90 36.25 -1.04
C GLU A 91 13.75 35.18 -0.36
N TYR A 92 14.34 35.45 0.81
CA TYR A 92 15.05 34.43 1.59
C TYR A 92 14.13 33.30 2.02
N GLN A 93 12.91 33.60 2.48
CA GLN A 93 11.93 32.56 2.80
C GLN A 93 11.56 31.70 1.58
N ARG A 94 11.52 32.30 0.38
CA ARG A 94 11.26 31.59 -0.87
C ARG A 94 12.44 30.69 -1.27
N GLN A 95 13.67 31.19 -1.18
CA GLN A 95 14.89 30.45 -1.47
C GLN A 95 15.07 29.28 -0.51
N ASP A 96 15.00 29.52 0.80
CA ASP A 96 15.04 28.50 1.84
C ASP A 96 14.00 27.39 1.62
N PHE A 97 12.79 27.75 1.19
CA PHE A 97 11.74 26.78 0.90
C PHE A 97 12.08 25.93 -0.33
N LEU A 98 12.57 26.56 -1.40
CA LEU A 98 12.94 25.84 -2.61
C LEU A 98 14.09 24.86 -2.35
N ASP A 99 15.10 25.30 -1.60
CA ASP A 99 16.25 24.47 -1.23
C ASP A 99 15.80 23.26 -0.41
N ARG A 100 15.03 23.49 0.67
CA ARG A 100 14.47 22.42 1.51
C ARG A 100 13.59 21.44 0.74
N MET A 101 12.76 21.92 -0.17
CA MET A 101 11.92 21.06 -1.01
C MET A 101 12.76 20.22 -1.97
N SER A 102 13.80 20.82 -2.58
CA SER A 102 14.70 20.10 -3.47
C SER A 102 15.48 19.01 -2.75
N ASP A 103 15.95 19.29 -1.53
CA ASP A 103 16.70 18.34 -0.72
C ASP A 103 15.81 17.19 -0.25
N LYS A 104 14.58 17.50 0.19
CA LYS A 104 13.60 16.49 0.55
C LYS A 104 13.28 15.56 -0.63
N GLN A 105 13.04 16.12 -1.82
CA GLN A 105 12.76 15.34 -3.02
C GLN A 105 13.91 14.40 -3.38
N LYS A 106 15.16 14.89 -3.38
CA LYS A 106 16.35 14.06 -3.62
C LYS A 106 16.45 12.91 -2.62
N LEU A 107 16.27 13.19 -1.33
CA LEU A 107 16.34 12.18 -0.28
C LEU A 107 15.23 11.12 -0.41
N ASP A 108 14.02 11.55 -0.75
CA ASP A 108 12.88 10.65 -0.96
C ASP A 108 13.11 9.76 -2.20
N GLU A 109 13.62 10.33 -3.30
CA GLU A 109 13.98 9.58 -4.51
C GLU A 109 15.07 8.54 -4.24
N ASP A 110 16.16 8.94 -3.58
CA ASP A 110 17.25 8.06 -3.18
C ASP A 110 16.76 6.92 -2.27
N TYR A 111 15.83 7.22 -1.37
CA TYR A 111 15.24 6.22 -0.49
C TYR A 111 14.38 5.22 -1.27
N ILE A 112 13.53 5.70 -2.17
CA ILE A 112 12.68 4.84 -3.00
C ILE A 112 13.53 3.92 -3.87
N GLN A 113 14.58 4.46 -4.51
CA GLN A 113 15.52 3.67 -5.31
C GLN A 113 16.18 2.57 -4.47
N LYS A 114 16.72 2.91 -3.29
CA LYS A 114 17.31 1.93 -2.37
C LYS A 114 16.33 0.84 -1.94
N VAL A 115 15.07 1.19 -1.68
CA VAL A 115 14.04 0.22 -1.30
C VAL A 115 13.74 -0.72 -2.47
N GLN A 116 13.61 -0.19 -3.69
CA GLN A 116 13.38 -0.98 -4.90
C GLN A 116 14.55 -1.93 -5.18
N ASP A 117 15.79 -1.46 -5.09
CA ASP A 117 16.99 -2.29 -5.29
C ASP A 117 17.08 -3.43 -4.26
N ASN A 118 16.72 -3.15 -3.01
CA ASN A 118 16.69 -4.17 -1.97
C ASN A 118 15.60 -5.23 -2.23
N GLN A 119 14.42 -4.80 -2.72
CA GLN A 119 13.33 -5.70 -3.08
C GLN A 119 13.71 -6.59 -4.26
N THR A 120 14.24 -6.02 -5.35
CA THR A 120 14.67 -6.78 -6.53
C THR A 120 15.79 -7.76 -6.17
N ALA A 121 16.81 -7.35 -5.39
CA ALA A 121 17.86 -8.24 -4.93
C ALA A 121 17.34 -9.40 -4.05
N ALA A 122 16.34 -9.13 -3.19
CA ALA A 122 15.70 -10.17 -2.38
C ALA A 122 14.88 -11.15 -3.24
N GLU A 123 14.16 -10.63 -4.23
CA GLU A 123 13.37 -11.42 -5.18
C GLU A 123 14.26 -12.30 -6.06
N GLU A 124 15.36 -11.78 -6.59
CA GLU A 124 16.32 -12.55 -7.39
C GLU A 124 16.93 -13.72 -6.59
N ARG A 125 17.35 -13.44 -5.35
CA ARG A 125 17.86 -14.47 -4.44
C ARG A 125 16.80 -15.54 -4.16
N THR A 126 15.56 -15.12 -3.93
CA THR A 126 14.43 -16.01 -3.66
C THR A 126 14.03 -16.83 -4.89
N ALA A 127 13.98 -16.21 -6.07
CA ALA A 127 13.69 -16.86 -7.35
C ALA A 127 14.75 -17.89 -7.72
N LYS A 128 16.05 -17.57 -7.54
CA LYS A 128 17.14 -18.53 -7.74
C LYS A 128 17.00 -19.74 -6.81
N ARG A 129 16.69 -19.53 -5.52
CA ARG A 129 16.44 -20.61 -4.55
C ARG A 129 15.16 -21.40 -4.89
N ARG A 130 14.09 -20.73 -5.33
CA ARG A 130 12.82 -21.35 -5.75
C ARG A 130 13.02 -22.26 -6.97
N LYS A 131 13.66 -21.77 -8.03
CA LYS A 131 14.02 -22.54 -9.24
C LYS A 131 14.84 -23.79 -8.89
N LYS A 132 15.80 -23.69 -7.96
CA LYS A 132 16.57 -24.86 -7.48
C LYS A 132 15.66 -25.90 -6.79
N ARG A 133 14.77 -25.47 -5.90
CA ARG A 133 13.82 -26.37 -5.21
C ARG A 133 12.82 -27.01 -6.18
N GLU A 134 12.32 -26.28 -7.16
CA GLU A 134 11.42 -26.81 -8.19
C GLU A 134 12.10 -27.87 -9.04
N LYS A 135 13.34 -27.64 -9.51
CA LYS A 135 14.12 -28.66 -10.22
C LYS A 135 14.32 -29.93 -9.40
N LEU A 136 14.59 -29.80 -8.09
CA LEU A 136 14.70 -30.96 -7.19
C LEU A 136 13.35 -31.68 -6.99
N LYS A 137 12.24 -30.95 -6.84
CA LYS A 137 10.89 -31.52 -6.74
C LYS A 137 10.52 -32.30 -8.02
N LEU A 138 10.77 -31.71 -9.19
CA LEU A 138 10.51 -32.35 -10.49
C LEU A 138 11.33 -33.64 -10.64
N LYS A 139 12.63 -33.62 -10.35
CA LYS A 139 13.48 -34.84 -10.37
C LYS A 139 12.95 -35.93 -9.43
N LYS A 140 12.54 -35.57 -8.20
CA LYS A 140 11.96 -36.53 -7.24
C LYS A 140 10.63 -37.11 -7.74
N GLN A 141 9.77 -36.28 -8.34
CA GLN A 141 8.49 -36.74 -8.91
C GLN A 141 8.72 -37.70 -10.09
N MET A 142 9.64 -37.38 -11.00
CA MET A 142 10.00 -38.26 -12.12
C MET A 142 10.57 -39.60 -11.64
N ALA A 143 11.45 -39.60 -10.65
CA ALA A 143 11.97 -40.83 -10.05
C ALA A 143 10.87 -41.67 -9.36
N LYS A 144 9.90 -41.04 -8.69
CA LYS A 144 8.74 -41.75 -8.13
C LYS A 144 7.85 -42.37 -9.21
N LYS A 145 7.58 -41.63 -10.29
CA LYS A 145 6.81 -42.14 -11.45
C LYS A 145 7.50 -43.34 -12.08
N ALA A 146 8.81 -43.25 -12.34
CA ALA A 146 9.60 -44.35 -12.89
C ALA A 146 9.58 -45.60 -11.97
N LYS A 147 9.66 -45.44 -10.64
CA LYS A 147 9.53 -46.55 -9.68
C LYS A 147 8.13 -47.17 -9.66
N LEU A 148 7.08 -46.36 -9.80
CA LEU A 148 5.70 -46.86 -9.91
C LEU A 148 5.48 -47.61 -11.23
N GLU A 149 6.07 -47.12 -12.32
CA GLU A 149 6.04 -47.80 -13.63
C GLU A 149 6.83 -49.12 -13.59
N SER A 150 8.01 -49.16 -12.95
CA SER A 150 8.75 -50.42 -12.79
C SER A 150 8.01 -51.43 -11.91
N GLN A 151 7.34 -50.99 -10.84
CA GLN A 151 6.51 -51.86 -9.99
C GLN A 151 5.27 -52.38 -10.73
N LYS A 152 4.62 -51.54 -11.54
CA LYS A 152 3.51 -51.98 -12.41
C LYS A 152 3.99 -52.97 -13.48
N GLY A 153 5.15 -52.73 -14.09
CA GLY A 153 5.79 -53.64 -15.04
C GLY A 153 6.11 -55.00 -14.42
N SER A 154 6.68 -55.04 -13.21
CA SER A 154 6.96 -56.29 -12.49
C SER A 154 5.70 -57.05 -12.07
N GLY A 155 4.61 -56.35 -11.71
CA GLY A 155 3.33 -56.99 -11.41
C GLY A 155 2.64 -57.57 -12.65
N MET A 156 2.80 -56.91 -13.80
CA MET A 156 2.23 -57.35 -15.07
C MET A 156 3.01 -58.53 -15.66
N THR A 157 4.34 -58.56 -15.53
CA THR A 157 5.15 -59.73 -15.92
C THR A 157 4.90 -60.94 -15.03
N PHE A 158 4.67 -60.75 -13.72
CA PHE A 158 4.32 -61.86 -12.81
C PHE A 158 2.96 -62.47 -13.16
N LEU A 159 1.96 -61.65 -13.49
CA LEU A 159 0.65 -62.10 -13.96
C LEU A 159 0.76 -62.82 -15.32
N PHE A 160 1.51 -62.28 -16.28
CA PHE A 160 1.76 -62.96 -17.55
C PHE A 160 2.54 -64.27 -17.38
N PHE A 161 3.50 -64.34 -16.45
CA PHE A 161 4.27 -65.55 -16.16
C PHE A 161 3.41 -66.63 -15.48
N ILE A 162 2.53 -66.25 -14.55
CA ILE A 162 1.54 -67.16 -13.94
C ILE A 162 0.54 -67.66 -14.99
N ILE A 163 0.04 -66.79 -15.86
CA ILE A 163 -0.85 -67.18 -16.97
C ILE A 163 -0.13 -68.12 -17.94
N TYR A 164 1.14 -67.85 -18.27
CA TYR A 164 1.95 -68.70 -19.16
C TYR A 164 2.26 -70.07 -18.54
N ILE A 165 2.56 -70.13 -17.25
CA ILE A 165 2.73 -71.40 -16.52
C ILE A 165 1.39 -72.18 -16.45
N ALA A 166 0.27 -71.50 -16.21
CA ALA A 166 -1.05 -72.12 -16.18
C ALA A 166 -1.50 -72.64 -17.56
N TRP A 167 -1.07 -72.01 -18.65
CA TRP A 167 -1.30 -72.50 -20.02
C TRP A 167 -0.34 -73.63 -20.42
N CYS A 168 0.88 -73.67 -19.87
CA CYS A 168 1.88 -74.70 -20.15
C CYS A 168 1.67 -75.98 -19.31
N HIS A 169 0.95 -75.90 -18.19
CA HIS A 169 0.66 -77.02 -17.29
C HIS A 169 -0.79 -77.56 -17.42
N ILE A 170 -1.39 -77.41 -18.60
CA ILE A 170 -2.55 -78.22 -19.01
C ILE A 170 -1.99 -79.40 -19.81
N PRO A 171 -1.95 -80.62 -19.24
CA PRO A 171 -1.52 -81.79 -19.97
C PRO A 171 -2.58 -82.13 -21.03
N ILE A 172 -2.31 -81.78 -22.29
CA ILE A 172 -2.92 -82.45 -23.42
C ILE A 172 -2.18 -83.79 -23.53
N PHE A 173 -2.63 -84.79 -22.78
CA PHE A 173 -2.36 -86.17 -23.14
C PHE A 173 -3.65 -87.00 -23.09
N SER A 174 -4.09 -87.29 -24.32
CA SER A 174 -4.74 -88.52 -24.75
C SER A 174 -6.18 -88.80 -24.31
N PHE A 175 -7.08 -88.65 -25.28
CA PHE A 175 -7.92 -89.80 -25.64
C PHE A 175 -7.85 -90.06 -27.15
N LEU A 176 -7.43 -91.29 -27.44
CA LEU A 176 -7.27 -91.94 -28.73
C LEU A 176 -8.65 -92.33 -29.29
N HIS A 177 -8.81 -92.28 -30.62
CA HIS A 177 -9.38 -93.34 -31.49
C HIS A 177 -10.36 -92.85 -32.59
N CYS A 178 -10.24 -93.48 -33.77
CA CYS A 178 -11.10 -93.47 -34.97
C CYS A 178 -10.99 -92.23 -35.91
N ALA A 179 -10.81 -92.33 -37.23
CA ALA A 179 -10.73 -93.48 -38.15
C ALA A 179 -10.36 -93.00 -39.59
N VAL A 180 -9.84 -93.94 -40.43
CA VAL A 180 -10.10 -94.07 -41.89
C VAL A 180 -9.44 -93.01 -42.82
N ARG A 181 -8.37 -93.36 -43.56
CA ARG A 181 -8.29 -94.14 -44.82
C ARG A 181 -8.79 -93.35 -46.05
N LYS A 182 -7.89 -92.62 -46.71
CA LYS A 182 -7.50 -92.75 -48.13
C LYS A 182 -6.44 -91.72 -48.49
#